data_AF-A0A2T4VRJ6-F1
#
_entry.id   AF-A0A2T4VRJ6-F1
#
_cell.length_a   1.000
_cell.length_b   1.000
_cell.length_c   1.000
_cell.angle_alpha   90.00
_cell.angle_beta   90.00
_cell.angle_gamma   90.00
#
_symmetry.space_group_name_H-M   'P 1'
#
loop_
_entity.id
_entity.type
_entity.pdbx_description
1 polymer ?
#
loop_
_entity_poly.entity_id
_entity_poly.type
_entity_poly.pdbx_seq_one_letter_code
_entity_poly.pdbx_strand_id
1 'polypeptide(L)'
;MRTIRVDLPPTNPEYKGSFLYFFIDAEWGESRHPWWGKLVRFLLELERQPAGLSHDGVEMEVALLTGQKRQEFLELLRTAPESEVAGHRTLRSALRQLPQHELNVPVRYFGPDPSQPSND
;
A
#
# COMPACT_ATOMS: atom_id res chain seq x y z
N MET A 1 -0.13 6.21 14.79
CA MET A 1 0.08 6.26 13.34
C MET A 1 0.60 4.94 12.77
N ARG A 2 -0.24 4.22 12.01
CA ARG A 2 0.13 2.98 11.28
C ARG A 2 0.38 3.33 9.81
N THR A 3 1.59 3.05 9.31
CA THR A 3 1.94 3.29 7.90
C THR A 3 1.74 2.02 7.10
N ILE A 4 1.07 2.12 5.95
CA ILE A 4 0.87 1.02 5.00
C ILE A 4 1.72 1.29 3.77
N ARG A 5 2.49 0.30 3.32
CA ARG A 5 3.23 0.34 2.06
C ARG A 5 2.69 -0.71 1.13
N VAL A 6 2.36 -0.32 -0.09
CA VAL A 6 1.98 -1.26 -1.15
C VAL A 6 3.15 -1.42 -2.11
N ASP A 7 3.58 -2.65 -2.34
CA ASP A 7 4.65 -3.00 -3.28
C ASP A 7 4.04 -3.51 -4.60
N LEU A 8 3.99 -2.65 -5.61
CA LEU A 8 3.57 -3.02 -6.97
C LEU A 8 4.74 -3.69 -7.71
N PRO A 9 4.56 -4.96 -8.15
CA PRO A 9 5.57 -5.63 -8.96
C PRO A 9 5.68 -4.96 -10.35
N PRO A 10 6.88 -4.96 -10.95
CA PRO A 10 7.15 -4.33 -12.23
C PRO A 10 6.44 -5.10 -13.35
N THR A 11 6.09 -4.38 -14.41
CA THR A 11 5.50 -4.97 -15.61
C THR A 11 6.52 -5.73 -16.45
N ASN A 12 7.80 -5.32 -16.42
CA ASN A 12 8.86 -5.98 -17.15
C ASN A 12 9.46 -7.14 -16.32
N PRO A 13 9.36 -8.40 -16.79
CA PRO A 13 9.88 -9.58 -16.11
C PRO A 13 11.42 -9.61 -15.97
N GLU A 14 12.16 -8.78 -16.71
CA GLU A 14 13.62 -8.64 -16.56
C GLU A 14 14.01 -8.00 -15.22
N TYR A 15 13.11 -7.22 -14.61
CA TYR A 15 13.36 -6.57 -13.32
C TYR A 15 12.76 -7.34 -12.13
N LYS A 16 12.67 -8.67 -12.24
CA LYS A 16 12.24 -9.55 -11.13
C LYS A 16 13.00 -9.20 -9.84
N GLY A 17 12.27 -8.80 -8.81
CA GLY A 17 12.82 -8.39 -7.51
C GLY A 17 12.87 -6.88 -7.25
N SER A 18 12.59 -6.04 -8.26
CA SER A 18 12.30 -4.61 -8.06
C SER A 18 10.81 -4.40 -7.76
N PHE A 19 10.45 -3.30 -7.09
CA PHE A 19 9.06 -2.92 -6.81
C PHE A 19 8.90 -1.41 -6.93
N LEU A 20 7.79 -0.97 -7.52
CA LEU A 20 7.28 0.37 -7.26
C LEU A 20 6.50 0.34 -5.97
N TYR A 21 6.61 1.38 -5.15
CA TYR A 21 5.84 1.45 -3.92
C TYR A 21 5.24 2.82 -3.70
N PHE A 22 4.17 2.84 -2.92
CA PHE A 22 3.63 4.05 -2.34
C PHE A 22 3.22 3.77 -0.90
N PHE A 23 3.21 4.83 -0.09
CA PHE A 23 2.86 4.78 1.31
C PHE A 23 1.50 5.43 1.53
N ILE A 24 0.76 4.92 2.51
CA ILE A 24 -0.48 5.49 3.01
C ILE A 24 -0.34 5.54 4.53
N ASP A 25 -0.51 6.71 5.11
CA ASP A 25 -0.80 6.84 6.53
C ASP A 25 -2.28 6.46 6.73
N ALA A 26 -2.55 5.45 7.55
CA ALA A 26 -3.90 4.93 7.73
C ALA A 26 -4.85 5.96 8.39
N GLU A 27 -4.37 6.72 9.38
CA GLU A 27 -5.18 7.71 10.12
C GLU A 27 -5.43 8.96 9.25
N TRP A 28 -4.42 9.37 8.49
CA TRP A 28 -4.52 10.49 7.56
C TRP A 28 -5.30 10.15 6.28
N GLY A 29 -5.19 8.92 5.78
CA GLY A 29 -5.87 8.46 4.58
C GLY A 29 -7.40 8.47 4.74
N GLU A 30 -7.92 8.10 5.91
CA GLU A 30 -9.36 8.14 6.17
C GLU A 30 -9.95 9.56 6.23
N SER A 31 -9.16 10.54 6.70
CA SER A 31 -9.64 11.90 6.96
C SER A 31 -9.48 12.85 5.77
N ARG A 32 -8.60 12.54 4.81
CA ARG A 32 -8.27 13.46 3.70
C ARG A 32 -9.26 13.44 2.53
N HIS A 33 -9.62 12.26 2.04
CA HIS A 33 -10.47 12.11 0.86
C HIS A 33 -11.23 10.77 0.89
N PRO A 34 -12.50 10.70 0.46
CA PRO A 34 -13.28 9.46 0.50
C PRO A 34 -12.64 8.29 -0.26
N TRP A 35 -11.90 8.58 -1.34
CA TRP A 35 -11.16 7.56 -2.09
C TRP A 35 -10.02 6.93 -1.26
N TRP A 36 -9.22 7.74 -0.56
CA TRP A 36 -8.19 7.24 0.33
C TRP A 36 -8.78 6.41 1.47
N GLY A 37 -9.90 6.85 2.06
CA GLY A 37 -10.61 6.06 3.07
C GLY A 37 -11.09 4.70 2.55
N LYS A 38 -11.64 4.62 1.33
CA LYS A 38 -11.98 3.34 0.69
C LYS A 38 -10.76 2.44 0.50
N LEU A 39 -9.64 3.01 0.04
CA LEU A 39 -8.40 2.27 -0.16
C LEU A 39 -7.82 1.74 1.15
N VAL A 40 -7.76 2.58 2.20
CA VAL A 40 -7.29 2.18 3.53
C VAL A 40 -8.16 1.05 4.09
N ARG A 41 -9.48 1.19 4.05
CA ARG A 41 -10.40 0.14 4.55
C ARG A 41 -10.21 -1.17 3.81
N PHE A 42 -10.16 -1.14 2.48
CA PHE A 42 -9.88 -2.32 1.67
C PHE A 42 -8.57 -3.01 2.08
N LEU A 43 -7.50 -2.23 2.31
CA LEU A 43 -6.21 -2.78 2.73
C LEU A 43 -6.24 -3.31 4.17
N LEU A 44 -7.00 -2.70 5.08
CA LEU A 44 -7.10 -3.15 6.47
C LEU A 44 -7.89 -4.47 6.61
N GLU A 45 -8.77 -4.79 5.67
CA GLU A 45 -9.53 -6.05 5.62
C GLU A 45 -8.70 -7.26 5.20
N LEU A 46 -7.49 -7.07 4.68
CA LEU A 46 -6.63 -8.18 4.26
C LEU A 46 -6.16 -8.99 5.46
N GLU A 47 -6.14 -10.31 5.30
CA GLU A 47 -5.51 -11.22 6.26
C GLU A 47 -4.00 -10.96 6.29
N ARG A 48 -3.45 -10.77 7.50
CA ARG A 48 -2.06 -10.37 7.71
C ARG A 48 -1.32 -11.46 8.47
N GLN A 49 -0.04 -11.57 8.15
CA GLN A 49 0.88 -12.45 8.84
C GLN A 49 1.98 -11.63 9.51
N PRO A 50 2.38 -11.95 10.75
CA PRO A 50 3.53 -11.32 11.38
C PRO A 50 4.78 -11.55 10.53
N ALA A 51 5.54 -10.49 10.29
CA ALA A 51 6.80 -10.53 9.55
C ALA A 51 8.02 -10.12 10.41
N GLY A 52 7.82 -9.92 11.71
CA GLY A 52 8.86 -9.55 12.66
C GLY A 52 9.04 -8.04 12.76
N LEU A 53 10.29 -7.60 12.99
CA LEU A 53 10.65 -6.18 13.07
C LEU A 53 11.20 -5.70 11.72
N SER A 54 10.86 -4.46 11.36
CA SER A 54 11.49 -3.72 10.27
C SER A 54 12.97 -3.41 10.61
N HIS A 55 13.72 -2.89 9.64
CA HIS A 55 15.10 -2.45 9.87
C HIS A 55 15.21 -1.38 10.98
N ASP A 56 14.16 -0.58 11.13
CA ASP A 56 14.07 0.50 12.11
C ASP A 56 13.50 0.01 13.47
N GLY A 57 13.37 -1.31 13.66
CA GLY A 57 12.88 -1.89 14.91
C GLY A 57 11.36 -1.80 15.11
N VAL A 58 10.61 -1.41 14.08
CA VAL A 58 9.14 -1.29 14.13
C VAL A 58 8.47 -2.62 13.79
N GLU A 59 7.45 -3.03 14.54
CA GLU A 59 6.67 -4.22 14.20
C GLU A 59 6.11 -4.15 12.76
N MET A 60 6.26 -5.25 12.02
CA MET A 60 5.84 -5.35 10.64
C MET A 60 4.92 -6.56 10.45
N GLU A 61 3.78 -6.31 9.82
CA GLU A 61 2.89 -7.35 9.29
C GLU A 61 2.90 -7.29 7.75
N VAL A 62 2.63 -8.42 7.11
CA VAL A 62 2.53 -8.50 5.64
C VAL A 62 1.22 -9.17 5.25
N ALA A 63 0.56 -8.61 4.25
CA ALA A 63 -0.52 -9.25 3.52
C ALA A 63 -0.14 -9.40 2.04
N LEU A 64 -0.80 -10.31 1.35
CA LEU A 64 -0.57 -10.54 -0.07
C LEU A 64 -1.89 -10.47 -0.84
N LEU A 65 -1.98 -9.54 -1.78
CA LEU A 65 -3.11 -9.44 -2.70
C LEU A 65 -2.91 -10.43 -3.85
N THR A 66 -3.82 -11.39 -3.95
CA THR A 66 -3.83 -12.44 -4.97
C THR A 66 -5.23 -12.57 -5.57
N GLY A 67 -5.35 -13.26 -6.71
CA GLY A 67 -6.64 -13.62 -7.34
C GLY A 67 -7.62 -12.45 -7.46
N GLN A 68 -8.85 -12.67 -6.99
CA GLN A 68 -9.94 -11.68 -7.04
C GLN A 68 -9.63 -10.41 -6.23
N LYS A 69 -9.06 -10.54 -5.03
CA LYS A 69 -8.68 -9.36 -4.21
C LYS A 69 -7.67 -8.47 -4.93
N ARG A 70 -6.74 -9.05 -5.68
CA ARG A 70 -5.83 -8.26 -6.53
C ARG A 70 -6.60 -7.50 -7.62
N GLN A 71 -7.57 -8.13 -8.26
CA GLN A 71 -8.37 -7.46 -9.31
C GLN A 71 -9.17 -6.29 -8.72
N GLU A 72 -9.89 -6.51 -7.61
CA GLU A 72 -10.62 -5.47 -6.88
C GLU A 72 -9.71 -4.30 -6.49
N PHE A 73 -8.49 -4.61 -6.01
CA PHE A 73 -7.49 -3.60 -5.67
C PHE A 73 -7.06 -2.76 -6.88
N LEU A 74 -6.73 -3.41 -8.00
CA LEU A 74 -6.29 -2.71 -9.22
C LEU A 74 -7.42 -1.87 -9.82
N GLU A 75 -8.66 -2.33 -9.74
CA GLU A 75 -9.85 -1.56 -10.12
C GLU A 75 -10.02 -0.33 -9.24
N LEU A 76 -9.90 -0.49 -7.91
CA LEU A 76 -9.95 0.63 -6.98
C LEU A 76 -8.86 1.66 -7.26
N LEU A 77 -7.63 1.23 -7.56
CA LEU A 77 -6.54 2.12 -7.95
C LEU A 77 -6.83 2.90 -9.23
N ARG A 78 -7.47 2.28 -10.24
CA ARG A 78 -7.85 2.96 -11.49
C ARG A 78 -8.91 4.05 -11.29
N THR A 79 -9.66 4.00 -10.19
CA THR A 79 -10.64 5.04 -9.83
C THR A 79 -10.05 6.21 -9.04
N ALA A 80 -8.72 6.27 -8.88
CA ALA A 80 -8.05 7.35 -8.18
C ALA A 80 -8.38 8.72 -8.79
N PRO A 81 -8.88 9.70 -8.00
CA PRO A 81 -9.15 11.05 -8.49
C PRO A 81 -7.87 11.74 -8.96
N GLU A 82 -7.96 12.44 -10.09
CA GLU A 82 -6.79 13.12 -10.70
C GLU A 82 -6.09 14.09 -9.73
N SER A 83 -6.86 14.79 -8.88
CA SER A 83 -6.33 15.70 -7.86
C SER A 83 -5.43 15.00 -6.84
N GLU A 84 -5.82 13.80 -6.39
CA GLU A 84 -5.04 13.00 -5.44
C GLU A 84 -3.80 12.41 -6.11
N VAL A 85 -3.91 11.97 -7.36
CA VAL A 85 -2.79 11.48 -8.16
C VAL A 85 -1.77 12.58 -8.45
N ALA A 86 -2.22 13.79 -8.77
CA ALA A 86 -1.35 14.94 -8.98
C ALA A 86 -0.57 15.30 -7.70
N GLY A 87 -1.23 15.22 -6.54
CA GLY A 87 -0.65 15.47 -5.23
C GLY A 87 0.28 14.37 -4.69
N HIS A 88 0.35 13.19 -5.31
CA HIS A 88 1.04 12.03 -4.75
C HIS A 88 2.00 11.38 -5.76
N ARG A 89 3.29 11.77 -5.73
CA ARG A 89 4.31 11.35 -6.72
C ARG A 89 4.43 9.83 -6.89
N THR A 90 4.48 9.08 -5.80
CA THR A 90 4.66 7.62 -5.84
C THR A 90 3.42 6.89 -6.34
N LEU A 91 2.22 7.29 -5.91
CA LEU A 91 0.94 6.84 -6.49
C LEU A 91 0.88 7.11 -7.99
N ARG A 92 1.24 8.32 -8.44
CA ARG A 92 1.28 8.65 -9.86
C ARG A 92 2.21 7.74 -10.65
N SER A 93 3.40 7.42 -10.11
CA SER A 93 4.33 6.48 -10.74
C SER A 93 3.76 5.06 -10.77
N ALA A 94 3.16 4.62 -9.66
CA ALA A 94 2.50 3.34 -9.51
C ALA A 94 1.37 3.14 -10.54
N LEU A 95 0.50 4.14 -10.70
CA LEU A 95 -0.62 4.08 -11.64
C LEU A 95 -0.18 3.98 -13.11
N ARG A 96 0.93 4.63 -13.49
CA ARG A 96 1.49 4.54 -14.86
C ARG A 96 2.05 3.17 -15.21
N GLN A 97 2.41 2.37 -14.21
CA GLN A 97 3.06 1.09 -14.38
C GLN A 97 2.27 -0.04 -13.70
N LEU A 98 0.94 0.11 -13.60
CA LEU A 98 0.11 -0.91 -12.99
C LEU A 98 0.35 -2.26 -13.70
N PRO A 99 0.74 -3.30 -12.95
CA PRO A 99 0.98 -4.61 -13.55
C PRO A 99 -0.30 -5.12 -14.20
N GLN A 100 -0.22 -5.39 -15.50
CA GLN A 100 -1.30 -6.06 -16.25
C GLN A 100 -1.21 -7.59 -16.14
N HIS A 101 -0.07 -8.10 -15.64
CA HIS A 101 0.19 -9.52 -15.45
C HIS A 101 -0.19 -9.98 -14.05
N GLU A 102 -0.33 -11.30 -13.89
CA GLU A 102 -0.86 -11.91 -12.67
C GLU A 102 0.14 -12.01 -11.51
N LEU A 103 0.86 -10.93 -11.21
CA LEU A 103 1.81 -10.92 -10.10
C LEU A 103 1.09 -10.54 -8.80
N ASN A 104 1.45 -11.24 -7.72
CA ASN A 104 0.95 -10.93 -6.38
C ASN A 104 1.47 -9.55 -5.93
N VAL A 105 0.66 -8.81 -5.18
CA VAL A 105 1.00 -7.47 -4.68
C VAL A 105 1.19 -7.55 -3.16
N PRO A 106 2.44 -7.49 -2.64
CA PRO A 106 2.68 -7.42 -1.21
C PRO A 106 2.21 -6.10 -0.62
N VAL A 107 1.62 -6.17 0.58
CA VAL A 107 1.23 -5.03 1.38
C VAL A 107 1.89 -5.17 2.73
N ARG A 108 2.62 -4.14 3.16
CA ARG A 108 3.33 -4.11 4.45
C ARG A 108 2.66 -3.11 5.38
N TYR A 109 2.45 -3.51 6.62
CA TYR A 109 1.88 -2.68 7.67
C TYR A 109 2.96 -2.47 8.71
N PHE A 110 3.31 -1.22 8.95
CA PHE A 110 4.28 -0.84 9.98
C PHE A 110 3.50 -0.35 11.19
N GLY A 111 3.79 -0.94 12.34
CA GLY A 111 3.31 -0.48 13.64
C GLY A 111 3.71 0.99 13.92
N PRO A 112 3.19 1.57 15.01
CA PRO A 112 3.65 2.88 15.46
C PRO A 112 5.16 2.82 15.74
N ASP A 113 5.87 3.89 15.37
CA ASP A 113 7.29 4.03 15.66
C ASP A 113 7.50 4.02 17.19
N PRO A 114 8.28 3.09 17.77
CA PRO A 114 8.53 3.03 19.21
C PRO A 114 9.26 4.28 19.73
N SER A 115 9.85 5.08 18.84
CA SER A 115 10.58 6.32 19.15
C SER A 115 9.68 7.55 19.19
N GLN A 116 8.45 7.46 18.66
CA GLN A 116 7.47 8.51 18.79
C GLN A 116 6.60 8.27 20.03
N PRO A 117 6.58 9.19 21.01
CA PRO A 117 5.66 9.05 22.12
C PRO A 117 4.23 9.03 21.58
N SER A 118 3.44 8.05 22.03
CA SER A 118 1.99 8.10 21.94
C SER A 118 1.55 9.40 22.61
N ASN A 119 1.16 10.40 21.82
CA ASN A 119 0.48 11.56 22.37
C ASN A 119 -0.95 11.10 22.70
N ASP A 120 -1.10 10.51 23.89
CA ASP A 120 -2.37 10.44 24.62
C ASP A 120 -2.71 11.80 25.25
#